data_AF-A0A3M1IK54-F1
#
_entry.id   AF-A0A3M1IK54-F1
#
_cell.length_a   1.000
_cell.length_b   1.000
_cell.length_c   1.000
_cell.angle_alpha   90.00
_cell.angle_beta   90.00
_cell.angle_gamma   90.00
#
_symmetry.space_group_name_H-M   'P 1'
#
loop_
_entity.id
_entity.type
_entity.pdbx_description
1 polymer ?
#
loop_
_entity_poly.entity_id
_entity_poly.type
_entity_poly.pdbx_seq_one_letter_code
_entity_poly.pdbx_strand_id
1 'polypeptide(L)'
;MLRKNKKWHLLWGALGLVVLLRFLLTQQMGLMPQDAYYFFYGKHLALSYFDHPPMIAYLLRGFTELFGQSVGVIKLADFVVTAGSIALCYQLAQKFLPRPAAI
;
A
#
# COMPACT_ATOMS: atom_id res chain seq x y z
N MET A 1 -27.07 0.81 -15.36
CA MET A 1 -26.28 2.01 -14.99
C MET A 1 -26.73 2.45 -13.60
N LEU A 2 -26.00 2.10 -12.55
CA LEU A 2 -26.40 2.35 -11.15
C LEU A 2 -26.57 3.86 -10.92
N ARG A 3 -27.77 4.29 -10.49
CA ARG A 3 -28.06 5.69 -10.16
C ARG A 3 -27.18 6.11 -8.98
N LYS A 4 -26.06 6.79 -9.25
CA LYS A 4 -25.15 7.33 -8.23
C LYS A 4 -25.93 8.35 -7.38
N ASN A 5 -26.45 7.88 -6.25
CA ASN A 5 -27.18 8.69 -5.28
C ASN A 5 -26.18 9.57 -4.49
N LYS A 6 -26.59 10.73 -3.96
CA LYS A 6 -25.71 11.66 -3.19
C LYS A 6 -24.87 10.95 -2.10
N LYS A 7 -25.42 9.88 -1.51
CA LYS A 7 -24.74 9.04 -0.51
C LYS A 7 -23.43 8.41 -1.01
N TRP A 8 -23.32 8.07 -2.29
CA TRP A 8 -22.08 7.52 -2.87
C TRP A 8 -20.95 8.53 -2.87
N HIS A 9 -21.22 9.80 -3.17
CA HIS A 9 -20.20 10.85 -3.12
C HIS A 9 -19.66 11.06 -1.71
N LEU A 10 -20.53 10.97 -0.69
CA LEU A 10 -20.12 11.05 0.71
C LEU A 10 -19.23 9.87 1.11
N LEU A 11 -19.58 8.64 0.70
CA LEU A 11 -18.77 7.46 0.98
C LEU A 11 -17.39 7.52 0.30
N TRP A 12 -17.35 7.89 -0.97
CA TRP A 12 -16.07 8.08 -1.69
C TRP A 12 -15.23 9.20 -1.09
N GLY A 13 -15.87 10.30 -0.68
CA GLY A 13 -15.20 11.40 0.03
C GLY A 13 -14.60 10.96 1.36
N ALA A 14 -15.37 10.23 2.19
CA ALA A 14 -14.89 9.69 3.46
C ALA A 14 -13.73 8.70 3.27
N LEU A 15 -13.82 7.80 2.29
CA LEU A 15 -12.74 6.87 1.96
C LEU A 15 -11.48 7.62 1.51
N GLY A 16 -11.62 8.59 0.62
CA GLY A 16 -10.52 9.44 0.17
C GLY A 16 -9.85 10.19 1.33
N LEU A 17 -10.65 10.71 2.26
CA LEU A 17 -10.14 11.36 3.47
C LEU A 17 -9.35 10.40 4.35
N VAL A 18 -9.85 9.19 4.62
CA VAL A 18 -9.14 8.18 5.43
C VAL A 18 -7.82 7.78 4.77
N VAL A 19 -7.80 7.57 3.46
CA VAL A 19 -6.59 7.23 2.71
C VAL A 19 -5.58 8.38 2.76
N LEU A 20 -6.02 9.63 2.60
CA LEU A 20 -5.18 10.81 2.70
C LEU A 20 -4.59 10.98 4.10
N LEU A 21 -5.43 10.87 5.15
CA LEU A 21 -4.97 10.94 6.53
C LEU A 21 -3.97 9.83 6.84
N ARG A 22 -4.21 8.59 6.39
CA ARG A 22 -3.26 7.49 6.54
C ARG A 22 -1.93 7.84 5.89
N PHE A 23 -1.93 8.31 4.63
CA PHE A 23 -0.71 8.71 3.94
C PHE A 23 0.09 9.76 4.72
N LEU A 24 -0.57 10.84 5.15
CA LEU A 24 0.08 11.93 5.88
C LEU A 24 0.64 11.46 7.22
N LEU A 25 -0.13 10.68 8.00
CA LEU A 25 0.32 10.16 9.29
C LEU A 25 1.51 9.21 9.13
N THR A 26 1.47 8.30 8.15
CA THR A 26 2.56 7.36 7.89
C THR A 26 3.87 8.07 7.50
N GLN A 27 3.80 9.21 6.81
CA GLN A 27 4.98 10.03 6.49
C GLN A 27 5.55 10.74 7.74
N GLN A 28 4.74 11.01 8.76
CA GLN A 28 5.16 11.68 10.00
C GLN A 28 5.69 10.73 11.08
N MET A 29 5.45 9.42 10.97
CA MET A 29 5.86 8.43 11.98
C MET A 29 7.38 8.24 12.10
N GLY A 30 8.18 8.77 11.17
CA GLY A 30 9.64 8.59 11.17
C GLY A 30 10.06 7.16 10.80
N LEU A 31 11.35 6.86 10.98
CA LEU A 31 11.92 5.55 10.66
C LEU A 31 11.65 4.57 11.81
N MET A 32 10.92 3.49 11.53
CA MET A 32 10.63 2.43 12.48
C MET A 32 11.69 1.32 12.40
N PRO A 33 11.91 0.53 13.45
CA PRO A 33 12.90 -0.56 13.45
C PRO A 33 12.75 -1.54 12.28
N GLN A 34 11.51 -1.92 11.96
CA GLN A 34 11.22 -2.79 10.82
C GLN A 34 11.59 -2.16 9.47
N ASP A 35 11.42 -0.84 9.32
CA ASP A 35 11.78 -0.12 8.10
C ASP A 35 13.30 -0.17 7.90
N ALA A 36 14.04 0.10 8.98
CA ALA A 36 15.49 0.06 8.99
C ALA A 36 16.01 -1.35 8.69
N TYR A 37 15.39 -2.37 9.29
CA TYR A 37 15.73 -3.78 9.06
C TYR A 37 15.60 -4.16 7.59
N TYR A 38 14.42 -3.94 6.98
CA TYR A 38 14.21 -4.32 5.58
C TYR A 38 14.95 -3.42 4.59
N PHE A 39 15.20 -2.15 4.94
CA PHE A 39 16.07 -1.29 4.15
C PHE A 39 17.51 -1.82 4.13
N PHE A 40 18.05 -2.23 5.29
CA PHE A 40 19.37 -2.84 5.38
C PHE A 40 19.43 -4.19 4.65
N TYR A 41 18.38 -5.01 4.77
CA TYR A 41 18.26 -6.24 3.99
C TYR A 41 18.26 -5.95 2.48
N GLY A 42 17.65 -4.84 2.04
CA GLY A 42 17.75 -4.37 0.65
C GLY A 42 19.17 -4.04 0.19
N LYS A 43 20.06 -3.63 1.10
CA LYS A 43 21.49 -3.40 0.80
C LYS A 43 22.27 -4.71 0.64
N HIS A 44 21.91 -5.73 1.43
CA HIS A 44 22.55 -7.04 1.43
C HIS A 44 21.53 -8.13 1.06
N LEU A 45 21.10 -8.11 -0.21
CA LEU A 45 20.07 -9.04 -0.67
C LEU A 45 20.54 -10.49 -0.58
N ALA A 46 19.67 -11.32 -0.03
CA ALA A 46 19.78 -12.77 0.03
C ALA A 46 18.41 -13.37 -0.35
N LEU A 47 18.37 -14.68 -0.57
CA LEU A 47 17.11 -15.39 -0.86
C LEU A 47 16.21 -15.52 0.37
N SER A 48 16.78 -15.49 1.57
CA SER A 48 16.06 -15.42 2.84
C SER A 48 17.01 -14.95 3.92
N TYR A 49 16.49 -14.19 4.88
CA TYR A 49 17.11 -14.03 6.19
C TYR A 49 16.48 -15.05 7.14
N PHE A 50 17.00 -15.11 8.36
CA PHE A 50 16.59 -16.11 9.34
C PHE A 50 15.08 -16.12 9.62
N ASP A 51 14.44 -14.96 9.52
CA ASP A 51 13.08 -14.70 9.97
C ASP A 51 12.09 -14.40 8.83
N HIS A 52 12.54 -13.94 7.65
CA HIS A 52 11.64 -13.50 6.57
C HIS A 52 12.15 -13.76 5.13
N PRO A 53 11.23 -14.02 4.18
CA PRO A 53 11.53 -14.02 2.75
C PRO A 53 11.85 -12.60 2.25
N PRO A 54 12.48 -12.45 1.07
CA PRO A 54 13.20 -11.24 0.72
C PRO A 54 12.34 -10.21 -0.03
N MET A 55 11.08 -10.53 -0.33
CA MET A 55 10.21 -9.72 -1.20
C MET A 55 10.19 -8.24 -0.80
N ILE A 56 10.05 -7.95 0.50
CA ILE A 56 10.02 -6.57 1.01
C ILE A 56 11.36 -5.87 0.79
N ALA A 57 12.48 -6.56 0.99
CA ALA A 57 13.82 -6.02 0.78
C ALA A 57 14.06 -5.64 -0.70
N TYR A 58 13.65 -6.51 -1.64
CA TYR A 58 13.72 -6.21 -3.07
C TYR A 58 12.85 -5.01 -3.45
N LEU A 59 11.62 -4.94 -2.94
CA LEU A 59 10.71 -3.81 -3.19
C LEU A 59 11.29 -2.50 -2.64
N LEU A 60 11.76 -2.48 -1.39
CA LEU A 60 12.36 -1.28 -0.80
C LEU A 60 13.63 -0.85 -1.54
N ARG A 61 14.46 -1.80 -1.98
CA ARG A 61 15.61 -1.50 -2.84
C ARG A 61 15.17 -0.82 -4.13
N GLY A 62 14.21 -1.40 -4.86
CA GLY A 62 13.70 -0.80 -6.10
C GLY A 62 13.15 0.61 -5.89
N PHE A 63 12.34 0.83 -4.85
CA PHE A 63 11.81 2.17 -4.54
C PHE A 63 12.92 3.17 -4.21
N THR A 64 13.92 2.77 -3.42
CA THR A 64 15.01 3.66 -3.00
C THR A 64 16.04 3.90 -4.10
N GLU A 65 16.16 2.99 -5.08
CA GLU A 65 16.93 3.19 -6.31
C GLU A 65 16.21 4.17 -7.27
N LEU A 66 14.88 4.09 -7.36
CA LEU A 66 14.08 4.94 -8.27
C LEU A 66 13.81 6.35 -7.73
N PHE A 67 13.47 6.47 -6.44
CA PHE A 67 13.02 7.73 -5.83
C PHE A 67 14.02 8.31 -4.81
N GLY A 68 15.17 7.64 -4.62
CA GLY A 68 16.21 8.04 -3.68
C GLY A 68 16.03 7.47 -2.27
N GLN A 69 17.08 7.62 -1.45
CA GLN A 69 17.14 7.05 -0.10
C GLN A 69 16.59 8.04 0.93
N SER A 70 15.32 7.88 1.28
CA SER A 70 14.71 8.65 2.37
C SER A 70 13.66 7.81 3.11
N VAL A 71 13.36 8.19 4.35
CA VAL A 71 12.28 7.58 5.13
C VAL A 71 10.95 7.71 4.40
N GLY A 72 10.70 8.85 3.74
CA GLY A 72 9.47 9.07 3.00
C GLY A 72 9.29 8.10 1.83
N VAL A 73 10.37 7.73 1.13
CA VAL A 73 10.34 6.73 0.06
C VAL A 73 10.10 5.33 0.60
N ILE A 74 10.68 4.96 1.75
CA ILE A 74 10.39 3.68 2.41
C ILE A 74 8.90 3.59 2.78
N LYS A 75 8.35 4.65 3.36
CA LYS A 75 6.92 4.76 3.71
C LYS A 75 6.02 4.81 2.48
N LEU A 76 6.48 5.40 1.37
CA LEU A 76 5.78 5.40 0.10
C LEU A 76 5.64 3.98 -0.45
N ALA A 77 6.69 3.17 -0.37
CA ALA A 77 6.64 1.78 -0.80
C ALA A 77 5.56 0.97 -0.05
N ASP A 78 5.51 1.07 1.28
CA ASP A 78 4.46 0.45 2.11
C ASP A 78 3.05 0.90 1.69
N PHE A 79 2.90 2.21 1.47
CA PHE A 79 1.62 2.77 1.05
C PHE A 79 1.17 2.24 -0.32
N VAL A 80 2.08 2.16 -1.31
CA VAL A 80 1.79 1.65 -2.64
C VAL A 80 1.42 0.16 -2.60
N VAL A 81 2.16 -0.65 -1.84
CA VAL A 81 1.87 -2.09 -1.69
C VAL A 81 0.50 -2.29 -1.04
N THR A 82 0.18 -1.51 0.00
CA THR A 82 -1.13 -1.57 0.66
C THR A 82 -2.25 -1.18 -0.30
N ALA A 83 -2.11 -0.07 -1.03
CA ALA A 83 -3.09 0.40 -2.01
C ALA A 83 -3.32 -0.62 -3.14
N GLY A 84 -2.22 -1.18 -3.67
CA GLY A 84 -2.26 -2.24 -4.67
C GLY A 84 -2.99 -3.49 -4.16
N SER A 85 -2.69 -3.92 -2.93
CA SER A 85 -3.33 -5.07 -2.29
C SER A 85 -4.83 -4.87 -2.14
N ILE A 86 -5.27 -3.68 -1.69
CA ILE A 86 -6.69 -3.33 -1.58
C ILE A 86 -7.36 -3.36 -2.96
N ALA A 87 -6.70 -2.80 -3.99
CA ALA A 87 -7.24 -2.80 -5.36
C ALA A 87 -7.39 -4.23 -5.91
N LEU A 88 -6.41 -5.11 -5.67
CA LEU A 88 -6.47 -6.52 -6.06
C LEU A 88 -7.56 -7.28 -5.30
N CYS A 89 -7.69 -7.05 -3.99
CA CYS A 89 -8.78 -7.60 -3.19
C CYS A 89 -10.16 -7.14 -3.69
N TYR A 90 -10.29 -5.87 -4.08
CA TYR A 90 -11.52 -5.35 -4.67
C TYR A 90 -11.85 -6.01 -6.01
N GLN A 91 -10.85 -6.18 -6.89
CA GLN A 91 -11.02 -6.91 -8.15
C GLN A 91 -11.40 -8.37 -7.93
N LEU A 92 -10.77 -9.02 -6.95
CA LEU A 92 -11.07 -10.40 -6.59
C LEU A 92 -12.50 -10.53 -6.07
N ALA A 93 -12.92 -9.64 -5.16
CA ALA A 93 -14.28 -9.62 -4.61
C ALA A 93 -15.34 -9.48 -5.73
N GLN A 94 -15.08 -8.67 -6.76
CA GLN A 94 -15.99 -8.55 -7.89
C GLN A 94 -16.16 -9.83 -8.71
N LYS A 95 -15.22 -10.77 -8.64
CA LYS A 95 -15.35 -12.08 -9.31
C LYS A 95 -16.27 -13.04 -8.57
N PHE A 96 -16.39 -12.89 -7.25
CA PHE A 96 -17.23 -13.75 -6.39
C PHE A 96 -18.61 -13.16 -6.11
N LEU A 97 -18.73 -11.83 -6.07
CA LEU A 97 -20.00 -11.19 -5.78
C LEU A 97 -20.89 -11.20 -7.03
N PRO A 98 -22.17 -11.57 -6.91
CA PRO A 98 -23.10 -11.44 -8.00
C PRO A 98 -23.15 -9.98 -8.43
N ARG A 99 -23.04 -9.74 -9.75
CA ARG A 99 -23.27 -8.40 -10.29
C ARG A 99 -24.64 -7.96 -9.81
N PRO A 100 -24.79 -6.77 -9.22
CA PRO A 100 -26.09 -6.31 -8.79
C PRO A 100 -27.03 -6.43 -9.97
N ALA A 101 -28.06 -7.27 -9.82
CA ALA A 101 -29.08 -7.45 -10.85
C ALA A 101 -29.59 -6.06 -11.21
N ALA A 102 -29.55 -5.72 -12.49
CA ALA A 102 -30.13 -4.48 -12.97
C ALA A 102 -31.64 -4.59 -12.76
N ILE A 103 -32.12 -4.05 -11.63
CA ILE A 103 -33.53 -3.74 -11.39
C ILE A 103 -33.72 -2.28 -11.76
#